data_AF-A0A1F4G599-F1
#
_entry.id   AF-A0A1F4G599-F1
#
_cell.length_a   1.000
_cell.length_b   1.000
_cell.length_c   1.000
_cell.angle_alpha   90.00
_cell.angle_beta   90.00
_cell.angle_gamma   90.00
#
_symmetry.space_group_name_H-M   'P 1'
#
loop_
_entity.id
_entity.type
_entity.pdbx_description
1 polymer ?
#
loop_
_entity_poly.entity_id
_entity_poly.type
_entity_poly.pdbx_seq_one_letter_code
_entity_poly.pdbx_strand_id
1 'polypeptide(L)'
;MAETLLHSPRQGEQSFERQVLRLLPAFNLVGAIAPLVVYCAFVLAIDASEHVADMLGIALYMAVGFMVATWFSTFAIAIVCFIVIMMKGPARIADPYPLQDSERPLR
;
A
#
# COMPACT_ATOMS: atom_id res chain seq x y z
N MET A 1 35.80 31.18 -1.26
CA MET A 1 35.82 30.10 -2.27
C MET A 1 35.63 28.71 -1.64
N ALA A 2 34.94 28.59 -0.48
CA ALA A 2 34.85 27.32 0.26
C ALA A 2 33.49 27.10 0.97
N GLU A 3 32.41 27.73 0.51
CA GLU A 3 31.08 27.62 1.16
C GLU A 3 29.96 27.15 0.21
N THR A 4 30.31 26.63 -0.97
CA THR A 4 29.33 26.23 -1.99
C THR A 4 29.05 24.72 -2.05
N LEU A 5 29.53 23.91 -1.09
CA LEU A 5 29.44 22.44 -1.15
C LEU A 5 28.64 21.76 0.00
N LEU A 6 27.77 22.46 0.72
CA LEU A 6 27.00 21.87 1.84
C LEU A 6 25.48 22.07 1.78
N HIS A 7 24.90 22.18 0.59
CA HIS A 7 23.44 22.06 0.49
C HIS A 7 23.03 21.44 -0.83
N SER A 8 23.22 20.12 -0.92
CA SER A 8 22.36 19.32 -1.78
C SER A 8 21.03 19.16 -1.04
N PRO A 9 19.95 19.88 -1.41
CA PRO A 9 18.65 19.55 -0.87
C PRO A 9 18.37 18.12 -1.32
N ARG A 10 18.13 17.20 -0.38
CA ARG A 10 17.66 15.86 -0.70
C ARG A 10 16.26 15.94 -1.31
N GLN A 11 16.17 16.42 -2.55
CA GLN A 11 15.05 16.19 -3.44
C GLN A 11 15.18 14.74 -3.90
N GLY A 12 14.58 13.78 -3.16
CA GLY A 12 14.75 12.40 -3.60
C GLY A 12 14.05 11.32 -2.81
N GLU A 13 13.61 11.57 -1.60
CA GLU A 13 12.87 10.55 -0.86
C GLU A 13 11.41 10.63 -1.26
N GLN A 14 11.05 9.93 -2.35
CA GLN A 14 9.66 9.60 -2.61
C GLN A 14 9.09 9.07 -1.29
N SER A 15 8.15 9.80 -0.68
CA SER A 15 7.58 9.37 0.60
C SER A 15 7.09 7.94 0.44
N PHE A 16 7.51 7.05 1.34
CA PHE A 16 7.17 5.63 1.33
C PHE A 16 5.67 5.40 1.04
N GLU A 17 4.82 6.29 1.54
CA GLU A 17 3.39 6.39 1.26
C GLU A 17 3.03 6.41 -0.24
N ARG A 18 3.71 7.24 -1.06
CA ARG A 18 3.48 7.31 -2.51
C ARG A 18 3.95 6.05 -3.24
N GLN A 19 4.93 5.34 -2.69
CA GLN A 19 5.32 4.03 -3.23
C GLN A 19 4.27 2.98 -2.89
N VAL A 20 3.83 2.92 -1.63
CA VAL A 20 2.78 2.01 -1.17
C VAL A 20 1.49 2.19 -1.99
N LEU A 21 1.04 3.43 -2.23
CA LEU A 21 -0.14 3.68 -3.07
C LEU A 21 0.01 3.20 -4.53
N ARG A 22 1.23 3.23 -5.09
CA ARG A 22 1.48 2.73 -6.45
C ARG A 22 1.54 1.21 -6.53
N LEU A 23 2.00 0.55 -5.47
CA LEU A 23 2.03 -0.91 -5.40
C LEU A 23 0.67 -1.51 -4.98
N LEU A 24 -0.17 -0.73 -4.32
CA LEU A 24 -1.49 -1.13 -3.85
C LEU A 24 -2.41 -1.75 -4.93
N PRO A 25 -2.59 -1.15 -6.13
CA PRO A 25 -3.45 -1.73 -7.15
C PRO A 25 -2.91 -3.07 -7.67
N ALA A 26 -1.59 -3.23 -7.78
CA ALA A 26 -0.99 -4.50 -8.18
C ALA A 26 -1.22 -5.59 -7.12
N PHE A 27 -1.07 -5.24 -5.83
CA PHE A 27 -1.33 -6.17 -4.73
C PHE A 27 -2.80 -6.60 -4.66
N ASN A 28 -3.73 -5.66 -4.88
CA ASN A 28 -5.16 -5.96 -4.93
C ASN A 28 -5.50 -6.94 -6.07
N LEU A 29 -4.94 -6.71 -7.27
CA LEU A 29 -5.16 -7.60 -8.41
C LEU A 29 -4.61 -9.01 -8.16
N VAL A 30 -3.40 -9.12 -7.60
CA VAL A 30 -2.82 -10.42 -7.24
C VAL A 30 -3.66 -11.12 -6.17
N GLY A 31 -4.08 -10.39 -5.13
CA GLY A 31 -4.91 -10.91 -4.05
C GLY A 31 -6.33 -11.31 -4.50
N ALA A 32 -6.86 -10.68 -5.55
CA ALA A 32 -8.16 -11.04 -6.13
C ALA A 32 -8.07 -12.28 -7.04
N ILE A 33 -7.00 -12.36 -7.85
CA ILE A 33 -6.84 -13.41 -8.86
C ILE A 33 -6.33 -14.71 -8.23
N ALA A 34 -5.42 -14.64 -7.25
CA ALA A 34 -4.81 -15.82 -6.63
C ALA A 34 -5.80 -16.85 -6.06
N PRO A 35 -6.78 -16.49 -5.19
CA PRO A 35 -7.71 -17.47 -4.62
C PRO A 35 -8.64 -18.06 -5.69
N LEU A 36 -9.01 -17.28 -6.71
CA LEU A 36 -9.84 -17.76 -7.81
C LEU A 36 -9.11 -18.78 -8.70
N VAL A 37 -7.83 -18.52 -9.00
CA VAL A 37 -6.98 -19.44 -9.78
C VAL A 37 -6.75 -20.75 -9.02
N VAL A 38 -6.50 -20.68 -7.71
CA VAL A 38 -6.36 -21.87 -6.86
C VAL A 38 -7.65 -22.69 -6.84
N TYR A 39 -8.81 -22.03 -6.68
CA TYR A 39 -10.10 -22.71 -6.75
C TYR A 39 -10.34 -23.35 -8.12
N CYS A 40 -10.09 -22.63 -9.22
CA CYS A 40 -10.28 -23.15 -10.57
C CYS A 40 -9.37 -24.36 -10.86
N ALA A 41 -8.11 -24.30 -10.42
CA ALA A 41 -7.18 -25.43 -10.52
C ALA A 41 -7.66 -26.65 -9.71
N PHE A 42 -8.22 -26.42 -8.52
CA PHE A 42 -8.79 -27.47 -7.67
C PHE A 42 -10.01 -28.15 -8.33
N VAL A 43 -10.91 -27.36 -8.93
CA VAL A 43 -12.08 -27.88 -9.66
C VAL A 43 -11.69 -28.75 -10.85
N LEU A 44 -10.67 -28.34 -11.61
CA LEU A 44 -10.20 -29.09 -12.79
C LEU A 44 -9.46 -30.40 -12.44
N ALA A 45 -8.97 -30.53 -11.21
CA ALA A 45 -8.14 -31.67 -10.80
C ALA A 45 -8.93 -32.83 -10.16
N ILE A 46 -10.22 -32.65 -9.84
CA ILE A 46 -10.99 -33.61 -9.02
C ILE A 46 -12.21 -34.10 -9.78
N ASP A 47 -12.48 -35.40 -9.69
CA ASP A 47 -13.65 -36.03 -10.28
C ASP A 47 -14.89 -35.85 -9.39
N ALA A 48 -16.04 -35.58 -10.00
CA ALA A 48 -17.24 -35.10 -9.31
C ALA A 48 -17.99 -36.24 -8.61
N SER A 49 -17.55 -36.61 -7.41
CA SER A 49 -18.36 -37.42 -6.47
C SER A 49 -19.21 -36.53 -5.55
N GLU A 50 -20.34 -37.03 -5.03
CA GLU A 50 -21.25 -36.24 -4.19
C GLU A 50 -20.56 -35.64 -2.93
N HIS A 51 -19.62 -36.37 -2.32
CA HIS A 51 -18.85 -35.87 -1.17
C HIS A 51 -17.87 -34.74 -1.56
N VAL A 52 -17.37 -34.75 -2.80
CA VAL A 52 -16.49 -33.70 -3.33
C VAL A 52 -17.27 -32.42 -3.62
N ALA A 53 -18.53 -32.53 -4.05
CA ALA A 53 -19.36 -31.37 -4.37
C ALA A 53 -19.57 -30.44 -3.15
N ASP A 54 -19.83 -31.03 -1.98
CA ASP A 54 -20.04 -30.27 -0.74
C ASP A 54 -18.74 -29.58 -0.28
N MET A 55 -17.61 -30.26 -0.41
CA MET A 55 -16.28 -29.71 -0.12
C MET A 55 -15.91 -28.56 -1.09
N LEU A 56 -16.32 -28.66 -2.35
CA LEU A 56 -16.15 -27.61 -3.37
C LEU A 56 -16.94 -26.34 -3.01
N GLY A 57 -18.14 -26.50 -2.43
CA GLY A 57 -18.97 -25.39 -1.95
C GLY A 57 -18.30 -24.62 -0.81
N ILE A 58 -17.76 -25.34 0.18
CA ILE A 58 -17.00 -24.74 1.29
C ILE A 58 -15.74 -24.04 0.76
N ALA A 59 -15.01 -24.69 -0.16
CA ALA A 59 -13.82 -24.10 -0.77
C ALA A 59 -14.13 -22.81 -1.54
N LEU A 60 -15.24 -22.76 -2.28
CA LEU A 60 -15.69 -21.55 -2.96
C LEU A 60 -16.05 -20.45 -1.97
N TYR A 61 -16.81 -20.78 -0.92
CA TYR A 61 -17.20 -19.81 0.11
C TYR A 61 -15.96 -19.18 0.78
N MET A 62 -14.97 -20.01 1.12
CA MET A 62 -13.69 -19.54 1.67
C MET A 62 -12.91 -18.68 0.67
N ALA A 63 -12.84 -19.08 -0.60
CA ALA A 63 -12.14 -18.34 -1.65
C ALA A 63 -12.76 -16.95 -1.87
N VAL A 64 -14.10 -16.87 -1.95
CA VAL A 64 -14.83 -15.60 -2.07
C VAL A 64 -14.64 -14.75 -0.81
N GLY A 65 -14.73 -15.35 0.38
CA GLY A 65 -14.46 -14.64 1.63
C GLY A 65 -13.07 -14.01 1.68
N PHE A 66 -12.05 -14.75 1.24
CA PHE A 66 -10.66 -14.27 1.20
C PHE A 66 -10.44 -13.16 0.16
N MET A 67 -11.10 -13.28 -1.01
CA MET A 67 -11.10 -12.26 -2.05
C MET A 67 -11.69 -10.95 -1.52
N VAL A 68 -12.87 -11.01 -0.90
CA VAL A 68 -13.55 -9.85 -0.31
C VAL A 68 -12.71 -9.24 0.82
N ALA A 69 -12.17 -10.05 1.72
CA ALA A 69 -11.31 -9.59 2.81
C ALA A 69 -10.07 -8.83 2.29
N THR A 70 -9.45 -9.33 1.23
CA THR A 70 -8.28 -8.69 0.61
C THR A 70 -8.65 -7.36 -0.04
N TRP A 71 -9.82 -7.27 -0.67
CA TRP A 71 -10.33 -6.00 -1.19
C TRP A 71 -10.55 -4.98 -0.08
N PHE A 72 -11.25 -5.33 1.00
CA PHE A 72 -11.47 -4.43 2.13
C PHE A 72 -10.17 -3.98 2.79
N SER A 73 -9.23 -4.90 3.01
CA SER A 73 -7.90 -4.58 3.55
C SER A 73 -7.16 -3.58 2.65
N THR A 74 -7.16 -3.81 1.33
CA THR A 74 -6.55 -2.89 0.37
C THR A 74 -7.20 -1.50 0.42
N PHE A 75 -8.54 -1.44 0.42
CA PHE A 75 -9.26 -0.16 0.51
C PHE A 75 -8.91 0.61 1.79
N ALA A 76 -8.83 -0.08 2.93
CA ALA A 76 -8.44 0.54 4.19
C ALA A 76 -7.02 1.14 4.11
N ILE A 77 -6.05 0.39 3.58
CA ILE A 77 -4.68 0.86 3.41
C ILE A 77 -4.62 2.05 2.43
N ALA A 78 -5.39 1.99 1.33
CA ALA A 78 -5.47 3.08 0.36
C ALA A 78 -5.91 4.39 1.00
N ILE A 79 -6.97 4.32 1.81
CA ILE A 79 -7.54 5.47 2.50
C ILE A 79 -6.53 6.04 3.50
N VAL A 80 -5.91 5.21 4.34
CA VAL A 80 -4.90 5.67 5.30
C VAL A 80 -3.75 6.35 4.59
N CYS A 81 -3.23 5.76 3.53
CA CYS A 81 -2.10 6.30 2.80
C CYS A 81 -2.44 7.61 2.08
N PHE A 82 -3.65 7.71 1.52
CA PHE A 82 -4.19 8.95 0.95
C PHE A 82 -4.28 10.08 1.99
N ILE A 83 -4.77 9.76 3.19
CA ILE A 83 -4.86 10.73 4.30
C ILE A 83 -3.47 11.27 4.67
N VAL A 84 -2.46 10.41 4.81
CA VAL A 84 -1.10 10.86 5.19
C VAL A 84 -0.50 11.77 4.11
N ILE A 85 -0.70 11.46 2.83
CA ILE A 85 -0.25 12.34 1.74
C ILE A 85 -0.95 13.69 1.79
N MET A 86 -2.25 13.70 2.10
CA MET A 86 -3.00 14.95 2.28
C MET A 86 -2.49 15.75 3.49
N MET A 87 -2.13 15.08 4.59
CA MET A 87 -1.61 15.73 5.80
C MET A 87 -0.21 16.33 5.60
N LYS A 88 0.71 15.60 4.95
CA LYS A 88 2.05 16.12 4.67
C LYS A 88 2.05 17.25 3.65
N GLY A 89 1.08 17.27 2.74
CA GLY A 89 1.08 18.20 1.61
C GLY A 89 2.26 17.97 0.65
N PRO A 90 2.35 18.69 -0.48
CA PRO A 90 3.57 18.70 -1.27
C PRO A 90 4.71 19.20 -0.38
N ALA A 91 5.92 18.65 -0.55
CA ALA A 91 7.12 19.14 0.13
C ALA A 91 7.34 20.60 -0.27
N ARG A 92 6.68 21.51 0.44
CA ARG A 92 6.81 22.93 0.27
C ARG A 92 8.07 23.25 1.02
N ILE A 93 9.17 23.33 0.26
CA ILE A 93 10.43 23.90 0.71
C ILE A 93 10.05 25.14 1.49
N ALA A 94 10.39 25.16 2.78
CA ALA A 94 10.11 26.32 3.60
C ALA A 94 10.69 27.53 2.87
N ASP A 95 9.87 28.57 2.67
CA ASP A 95 10.38 29.83 2.17
C ASP A 95 11.60 30.20 3.02
N PRO A 96 12.71 30.64 2.43
CA PRO A 96 13.89 31.06 3.17
C PRO A 96 13.55 32.35 3.92
N TYR A 97 12.83 32.22 5.03
CA TYR A 97 12.80 33.24 6.05
C TYR A 97 14.19 33.26 6.68
N PRO A 98 14.75 34.45 6.96
CA PRO A 98 15.96 34.56 7.76
C PRO A 98 15.65 33.98 9.15
N LEU A 99 16.02 32.72 9.34
CA LEU A 99 15.96 32.06 10.63
C LEU A 99 17.07 32.68 11.47
N GLN A 100 16.71 33.58 12.39
CA GLN A 100 17.66 34.00 13.41
C GLN A 100 17.82 32.86 14.39
N ASP A 101 18.77 31.97 14.09
CA ASP A 101 19.19 30.90 15.00
C ASP A 101 19.78 31.54 16.26
N SER A 102 18.93 31.77 17.26
CA SER A 102 19.38 31.99 18.63
C SER A 102 19.65 30.63 19.24
N GLU A 103 20.86 30.13 19.05
CA GLU A 103 21.41 28.92 19.69
C GLU A 103 21.42 28.97 21.24
N ARG A 104 20.94 30.06 21.85
CA ARG A 104 20.97 30.25 23.31
C ARG A 104 19.58 30.60 23.83
N PRO A 105 18.99 29.80 24.75
CA PRO A 105 17.81 30.25 25.48
C PRO A 105 18.19 31.49 26.29
N LEU A 106 17.35 32.54 26.22
CA LEU A 106 17.50 33.72 27.07
C LEU A 106 17.39 33.26 28.53
N ARG A 107 18.44 33.54 29.30
CA ARG A 107 18.63 33.11 30.68
C ARG A 107 17.64 33.78 31.63
#